data_AF-X1G2T9-F1
#
_entry.id   AF-X1G2T9-F1
#
_cell.length_a   1.000
_cell.length_b   1.000
_cell.length_c   1.000
_cell.angle_alpha   90.00
_cell.angle_beta   90.00
_cell.angle_gamma   90.00
#
_symmetry.space_group_name_H-M   'P 1'
#
loop_
_entity.id
_entity.type
_entity.pdbx_description
1 polymer ?
#
loop_
_entity_poly.entity_id
_entity_poly.type
_entity_poly.pdbx_seq_one_letter_code
_entity_poly.pdbx_strand_id
1 'polypeptide(L)'
;NITNAQLAVRLKAEFDPSRCISVNEEKEKENQQILLNSLEDRDNGIRAIFAVQKLNEGWDVLNLFDIVRCYTTRDSKAGKPGKTTIAEAQLIGRGARYFPFVADEHNDRFKRKYDNDLTDELRVLEELHYHSINDSRYISELRTALIEEGMMDEREITRELKLKDSFKATDFYKHGLIYLNEKVPHDYQYVKSFADMGVARRNYEHTIASGRGSSDAILGENSKVGKVAESKRKDVKVKEVGNHIVYNAIARHLFFTFKSIHRYFPHVSSVREFIESKDYLGGLEITFQGDS
;
A
#
# COMPACT_ATOMS: atom_id res chain seq x y z
N ASN A 1 8.97 -0.32 12.70
CA ASN A 1 7.93 -1.00 11.89
C ASN A 1 7.08 -1.90 12.76
N ILE A 2 5.85 -1.48 13.04
CA ILE A 2 4.84 -2.29 13.73
C ILE A 2 4.12 -3.13 12.66
N THR A 3 3.88 -4.41 12.92
CA THR A 3 3.14 -5.27 11.98
C THR A 3 1.63 -5.03 12.09
N ASN A 4 0.88 -5.29 11.01
CA ASN A 4 -0.59 -5.16 11.00
C ASN A 4 -1.26 -5.99 12.11
N ALA A 5 -0.72 -7.16 12.44
CA ALA A 5 -1.21 -8.00 13.53
C ALA A 5 -1.01 -7.33 14.91
N GLN A 6 0.15 -6.71 15.14
CA GLN A 6 0.41 -5.96 16.37
C GLN A 6 -0.47 -4.71 16.47
N LEU A 7 -0.70 -4.01 15.35
CA LEU A 7 -1.60 -2.87 15.29
C LEU A 7 -3.03 -3.27 15.67
N ALA A 8 -3.54 -4.37 15.10
CA ALA A 8 -4.88 -4.88 15.41
C ALA A 8 -5.04 -5.24 16.89
N VAL A 9 -4.02 -5.84 17.52
CA VAL A 9 -4.04 -6.15 18.96
C VAL A 9 -4.07 -4.87 19.80
N ARG A 10 -3.27 -3.86 19.45
CA ARG A 10 -3.27 -2.57 20.16
C ARG A 10 -4.62 -1.86 20.07
N LEU A 11 -5.21 -1.82 18.86
CA LEU A 11 -6.54 -1.24 18.68
C LEU A 11 -7.58 -1.95 19.53
N LYS A 12 -7.58 -3.29 19.57
CA LYS A 12 -8.50 -4.05 20.43
C LYS A 12 -8.34 -3.71 21.92
N ALA A 13 -7.11 -3.48 22.37
CA ALA A 13 -6.84 -3.13 23.76
C ALA A 13 -7.25 -1.67 24.09
N GLU A 14 -7.05 -0.74 23.16
CA GLU A 14 -7.47 0.67 23.33
C GLU A 14 -8.99 0.83 23.30
N PHE A 15 -9.71 -0.03 22.57
CA PHE A 15 -11.18 -0.07 22.52
C PHE A 15 -11.79 -1.20 23.38
N ASP A 16 -11.08 -1.61 24.43
CA ASP A 16 -11.61 -2.55 25.42
C ASP A 16 -12.87 -1.96 26.11
N PRO A 17 -13.86 -2.79 26.52
CA PRO A 17 -15.06 -2.29 27.20
C PRO A 17 -14.78 -1.40 28.42
N SER A 18 -13.67 -1.61 29.13
CA SER A 18 -13.25 -0.75 30.25
C SER A 18 -12.89 0.69 29.85
N ARG A 19 -12.60 0.92 28.56
CA ARG A 19 -12.29 2.22 27.96
C ARG A 19 -13.47 2.81 27.17
N CYS A 20 -14.63 2.17 27.29
CA CYS A 20 -15.87 2.60 26.66
C CYS A 20 -16.86 3.02 27.73
N ILE A 21 -17.58 4.11 27.52
CA ILE A 21 -18.57 4.62 28.46
C ILE A 21 -19.93 4.81 27.79
N SER A 22 -20.99 4.44 28.49
CA SER A 22 -22.38 4.65 28.07
C SER A 22 -23.04 5.68 28.97
N VAL A 23 -23.31 6.89 28.45
CA VAL A 23 -23.77 8.05 29.24
C VAL A 23 -25.30 8.06 29.40
N ASN A 24 -25.94 6.90 29.23
CA ASN A 24 -27.39 6.81 29.21
C ASN A 24 -27.98 6.53 30.60
N GLU A 25 -27.19 5.94 31.50
CA GLU A 25 -27.66 5.42 32.78
C GLU A 25 -27.63 6.46 33.90
N GLU A 26 -28.77 6.71 34.56
CA GLU A 26 -28.87 7.71 35.63
C GLU A 26 -28.14 7.32 36.92
N LYS A 27 -27.88 6.02 37.14
CA LYS A 27 -27.29 5.51 38.38
C LYS A 27 -25.83 5.91 38.59
N GLU A 28 -25.10 6.21 37.51
CA GLU A 28 -23.67 6.53 37.56
C GLU A 28 -23.36 7.95 37.03
N LYS A 29 -24.40 8.77 36.87
CA LYS A 29 -24.31 10.08 36.20
C LYS A 29 -23.20 10.98 36.75
N GLU A 30 -22.99 10.98 38.06
CA GLU A 30 -21.98 11.83 38.72
C GLU A 30 -20.55 11.40 38.37
N ASN A 31 -20.25 10.10 38.44
CA ASN A 31 -18.94 9.56 38.04
C ASN A 31 -18.70 9.71 36.54
N GLN A 32 -19.74 9.49 35.73
CA GLN A 32 -19.66 9.68 34.28
C GLN A 32 -19.39 11.14 33.92
N GLN A 33 -20.00 12.11 34.61
CA GLN A 33 -19.74 13.53 34.38
C GLN A 33 -18.28 13.90 34.69
N ILE A 34 -17.72 13.36 35.77
CA ILE A 34 -16.31 13.58 36.12
C ILE A 34 -15.39 13.03 35.01
N LEU A 35 -15.65 11.81 34.53
CA LEU A 35 -14.88 11.19 33.45
C LEU A 35 -15.02 11.95 32.12
N LEU A 36 -16.19 12.51 31.82
CA LEU A 36 -16.42 13.27 30.60
C LEU A 36 -15.71 14.63 30.62
N ASN A 37 -15.60 15.24 31.80
CA ASN A 37 -14.89 16.52 31.96
C ASN A 37 -13.36 16.36 31.93
N SER A 38 -12.84 15.16 32.18
CA SER A 38 -11.40 14.86 32.20
C SER A 38 -10.92 14.10 30.96
N LEU A 39 -11.66 14.09 29.85
CA LEU A 39 -11.30 13.31 28.65
C LEU A 39 -10.00 13.75 27.98
N GLU A 40 -9.53 14.97 28.24
CA GLU A 40 -8.25 15.48 27.75
C GLU A 40 -7.08 15.10 28.67
N ASP A 41 -7.36 14.63 29.90
CA ASP A 41 -6.33 14.27 30.85
C ASP A 41 -5.62 12.98 30.41
N ARG A 42 -4.30 12.95 30.60
CA ARG A 42 -3.47 11.80 30.21
C ARG A 42 -3.83 10.51 30.97
N ASP A 43 -4.37 10.65 32.17
CA ASP A 43 -4.79 9.54 33.01
C ASP A 43 -6.18 9.00 32.61
N ASN A 44 -6.90 9.70 31.74
CA ASN A 44 -8.18 9.27 31.24
C ASN A 44 -8.01 8.27 30.07
N GLY A 45 -8.33 7.01 30.36
CA GLY A 45 -8.24 5.91 29.40
C GLY A 45 -9.43 5.79 28.45
N ILE A 46 -10.49 6.60 28.60
CA ILE A 46 -11.69 6.48 27.77
C ILE A 46 -11.38 6.84 26.31
N ARG A 47 -11.90 6.03 25.37
CA ARG A 47 -11.69 6.19 23.92
C ARG A 47 -12.99 6.21 23.12
N ALA A 48 -14.07 5.64 23.64
CA ALA A 48 -15.36 5.60 22.96
C ALA A 48 -16.50 5.96 23.93
N ILE A 49 -17.40 6.81 23.46
CA ILE A 49 -18.54 7.32 24.24
C ILE A 49 -19.82 7.00 23.47
N PHE A 50 -20.72 6.27 24.11
CA PHE A 50 -22.04 5.93 23.59
C PHE A 50 -23.08 6.82 24.27
N ALA A 51 -23.78 7.64 23.49
CA ALA A 51 -24.76 8.59 24.01
C ALA A 51 -26.04 8.59 23.16
N VAL A 52 -27.20 8.60 23.83
CA VAL A 52 -28.52 8.82 23.21
C VAL A 52 -28.96 10.24 23.55
N GLN A 53 -28.94 11.13 22.55
CA GLN A 53 -29.50 12.51 22.60
C GLN A 53 -28.97 13.47 23.70
N LYS A 54 -28.09 13.03 24.60
CA LYS A 54 -27.67 13.77 25.82
C LYS A 54 -26.46 14.69 25.67
N LEU A 55 -25.93 14.94 24.46
CA LEU A 55 -24.67 15.70 24.28
C LEU A 55 -24.83 17.23 24.28
N ASN A 56 -25.96 17.75 24.77
CA ASN A 56 -26.29 19.17 24.61
C ASN A 56 -25.65 20.06 25.68
N GLU A 57 -25.25 19.53 26.84
CA GLU A 57 -24.79 20.32 27.99
C GLU A 57 -23.39 19.88 28.45
N GLY A 58 -22.39 20.73 28.22
CA GLY A 58 -21.08 20.64 28.89
C GLY A 58 -19.98 19.83 28.21
N TRP A 59 -20.18 19.33 26.99
CA TRP A 59 -19.14 18.59 26.26
C TRP A 59 -18.43 19.50 25.25
N ASP A 60 -17.21 19.92 25.60
CA ASP A 60 -16.28 20.70 24.77
C ASP A 60 -14.89 20.10 24.97
N VAL A 61 -14.45 19.27 24.02
CA VAL A 61 -13.16 18.58 24.06
C VAL A 61 -12.45 18.75 22.72
N LEU A 62 -11.16 19.04 22.77
CA LEU A 62 -10.32 19.30 21.59
C LEU A 62 -9.86 18.00 20.92
N ASN A 63 -9.95 16.86 21.59
CA ASN A 63 -9.52 15.55 21.10
C ASN A 63 -10.67 14.70 20.51
N LEU A 64 -11.74 15.36 20.04
CA LEU A 64 -12.84 14.70 19.31
C LEU A 64 -12.51 14.66 17.82
N PHE A 65 -12.15 13.48 17.32
CA PHE A 65 -11.77 13.30 15.91
C PHE A 65 -12.83 12.58 15.08
N ASP A 66 -13.64 11.70 15.69
CA ASP A 66 -14.64 10.91 14.97
C ASP A 66 -15.99 10.97 15.67
N ILE A 67 -17.05 11.21 14.89
CA ILE A 67 -18.45 11.12 15.33
C ILE A 67 -19.15 10.08 14.48
N VAL A 68 -19.72 9.05 15.13
CA VAL A 68 -20.44 7.97 14.44
C VAL A 68 -21.93 8.01 14.78
N ARG A 69 -22.76 8.25 13.77
CA ARG A 69 -24.23 8.23 13.88
C ARG A 69 -24.76 6.82 13.62
N CYS A 70 -25.26 6.17 14.66
CA CYS A 70 -25.72 4.78 14.63
C CYS A 70 -27.24 4.58 14.43
N TYR A 71 -28.04 5.64 14.26
CA TYR A 71 -29.49 5.55 14.07
C TYR A 71 -29.95 6.16 12.74
N THR A 72 -31.07 5.66 12.22
CA THR A 72 -31.67 6.07 10.94
C THR A 72 -32.91 6.93 11.09
N THR A 73 -33.46 7.07 12.30
CA THR A 73 -34.67 7.84 12.57
C THR A 73 -34.44 9.33 12.28
N ARG A 74 -35.48 9.98 11.74
CA ARG A 74 -35.45 11.39 11.34
C ARG A 74 -36.61 12.12 11.99
N ASP A 75 -36.31 13.26 12.60
CA ASP A 75 -37.29 14.14 13.22
C ASP A 75 -37.59 15.38 12.36
N SER A 76 -37.36 15.30 11.04
CA SER A 76 -37.59 16.44 10.14
C SER A 76 -39.05 16.54 9.71
N LYS A 77 -39.60 17.75 9.81
CA LYS A 77 -40.92 18.12 9.27
C LYS A 77 -40.73 19.33 8.35
N ALA A 78 -41.30 19.24 7.14
CA ALA A 78 -41.44 20.36 6.21
C ALA A 78 -40.12 21.06 5.78
N GLY A 79 -39.04 20.30 5.55
CA GLY A 79 -37.80 20.83 4.96
C GLY A 79 -36.92 21.64 5.92
N LYS A 80 -37.24 21.68 7.22
CA LYS A 80 -36.37 22.25 8.26
C LYS A 80 -35.58 21.15 8.97
N PRO A 81 -34.32 21.42 9.36
CA PRO A 81 -33.55 20.50 10.19
C PRO A 81 -34.34 20.11 11.45
N GLY A 82 -34.40 18.82 11.76
CA GLY A 82 -35.00 18.35 13.00
C GLY A 82 -34.16 18.75 14.21
N LYS A 83 -34.74 18.74 15.43
CA LYS A 83 -34.01 19.07 16.67
C LYS A 83 -32.71 18.26 16.83
N THR A 84 -32.78 16.98 16.46
CA THR A 84 -31.64 16.05 16.50
C THR A 84 -30.53 16.47 15.54
N THR A 85 -30.86 16.93 14.33
CA THR A 85 -29.88 17.41 13.33
C THR A 85 -29.21 18.71 13.76
N ILE A 86 -29.95 19.61 14.41
CA ILE A 86 -29.38 20.85 14.96
C ILE A 86 -28.40 20.54 16.09
N ALA A 87 -28.75 19.64 17.01
CA ALA A 87 -27.84 19.20 18.07
C ALA A 87 -26.57 18.52 17.51
N GLU A 88 -26.72 17.70 16.45
CA GLU A 88 -25.58 17.11 15.74
C GLU A 88 -24.68 18.17 15.10
N ALA A 89 -25.26 19.19 14.44
CA ALA A 89 -24.49 20.30 13.85
C ALA A 89 -23.72 21.09 14.91
N GLN A 90 -24.31 21.33 16.08
CA GLN A 90 -23.63 21.97 17.21
C GLN A 90 -22.49 21.10 17.76
N LEU A 91 -22.69 19.79 17.86
CA LEU A 91 -21.65 18.86 18.27
C LEU A 91 -20.46 18.87 17.30
N ILE A 92 -20.74 18.87 15.99
CA ILE A 92 -19.73 19.04 14.95
C ILE A 92 -19.02 20.39 15.13
N GLY A 93 -19.76 21.47 15.40
CA GLY A 93 -19.18 22.78 15.68
C GLY A 93 -18.19 22.79 16.85
N ARG A 94 -18.50 22.05 17.92
CA ARG A 94 -17.60 21.90 19.07
C ARG A 94 -16.39 21.02 18.76
N GLY A 95 -16.57 19.94 17.99
CA GLY A 95 -15.50 19.02 17.60
C GLY A 95 -14.58 19.55 16.50
N ALA A 96 -15.05 20.45 15.63
CA ALA A 96 -14.29 21.00 14.51
C ALA A 96 -13.26 22.09 14.93
N ARG A 97 -12.83 22.06 16.19
CA ARG A 97 -11.84 22.97 16.75
C ARG A 97 -10.44 22.43 16.50
N TYR A 98 -9.47 23.33 16.47
CA TYR A 98 -8.08 22.96 16.28
C TYR A 98 -7.52 22.25 17.53
N PHE A 99 -7.13 20.97 17.39
CA PHE A 99 -6.41 20.24 18.42
C PHE A 99 -4.96 20.77 18.54
N PRO A 100 -4.51 21.26 19.70
CA PRO A 100 -3.22 21.90 19.83
C PRO A 100 -2.08 20.89 20.05
N PHE A 101 -1.31 20.59 19.00
CA PHE A 101 -0.15 19.69 19.07
C PHE A 101 1.13 20.29 18.45
N VAL A 102 2.27 19.69 18.79
CA VAL A 102 3.60 20.02 18.28
C VAL A 102 4.12 18.84 17.47
N ALA A 103 4.78 19.12 16.34
CA ALA A 103 5.47 18.13 15.52
C ALA A 103 6.92 18.59 15.29
N ASP A 104 7.83 17.67 14.94
CA ASP A 104 9.27 17.95 14.85
C ASP A 104 9.59 19.14 13.93
N GLU A 105 8.87 19.27 12.82
CA GLU A 105 9.03 20.36 11.84
C GLU A 105 8.16 21.60 12.13
N HIS A 106 7.26 21.50 13.12
CA HIS A 106 6.28 22.53 13.44
C HIS A 106 6.14 22.77 14.96
N ASN A 107 6.91 23.74 15.46
CA ASN A 107 6.90 24.14 16.87
C ASN A 107 5.68 24.97 17.31
N ASP A 108 4.91 25.51 16.36
CA ASP A 108 3.73 26.32 16.67
C ASP A 108 2.54 25.45 17.10
N ARG A 109 2.28 25.39 18.41
CA ARG A 109 1.24 24.53 19.01
C ARG A 109 -0.19 24.85 18.56
N PHE A 110 -0.50 26.10 18.23
CA PHE A 110 -1.88 26.57 17.97
C PHE A 110 -2.14 26.91 16.49
N LYS A 111 -1.33 26.39 15.56
CA LYS A 111 -1.48 26.61 14.12
C LYS A 111 -1.60 25.30 13.38
N ARG A 112 -2.51 25.27 12.40
CA ARG A 112 -2.59 24.19 11.40
C ARG A 112 -1.29 24.04 10.63
N LYS A 113 -0.94 22.80 10.32
CA LYS A 113 0.38 22.40 9.80
C LYS A 113 0.26 21.73 8.44
N TYR A 114 -0.78 20.92 8.23
CA TYR A 114 -0.86 19.97 7.10
C TYR A 114 -1.88 20.36 6.02
N ASP A 115 -2.25 21.64 5.92
CA ASP A 115 -3.22 22.12 4.93
C ASP A 115 -2.79 21.86 3.47
N ASN A 116 -1.49 21.88 3.20
CA ASN A 116 -0.92 21.65 1.86
C ASN A 116 -0.33 20.24 1.69
N ASP A 117 -0.16 19.48 2.77
CA ASP A 117 0.39 18.13 2.73
C ASP A 117 -0.71 17.11 3.03
N LEU A 118 -1.35 16.66 1.95
CA LEU A 118 -2.46 15.72 2.05
C LEU A 118 -2.01 14.30 2.42
N THR A 119 -0.71 14.02 2.44
CA THR A 119 -0.14 12.68 2.62
C THR A 119 0.45 12.42 4.00
N ASP A 120 0.64 13.47 4.81
CA ASP A 120 1.17 13.33 6.17
C ASP A 120 0.19 12.57 7.10
N GLU A 121 0.73 11.65 7.90
CA GLU A 121 -0.06 10.82 8.82
C GLU A 121 -0.68 11.63 9.97
N LEU A 122 -0.02 12.70 10.44
CA LEU A 122 -0.49 13.56 11.53
C LEU A 122 -1.58 14.52 11.09
N ARG A 123 -1.88 14.62 9.79
CA ARG A 123 -3.02 15.37 9.27
C ARG A 123 -4.34 14.94 9.90
N VAL A 124 -4.47 13.67 10.31
CA VAL A 124 -5.66 13.15 11.01
C VAL A 124 -5.99 13.93 12.29
N LEU A 125 -5.01 14.59 12.91
CA LEU A 125 -5.21 15.43 14.11
C LEU A 125 -5.81 16.81 13.78
N GLU A 126 -5.91 17.16 12.50
CA GLU A 126 -6.46 18.43 12.00
C GLU A 126 -7.81 18.24 11.29
N GLU A 127 -8.35 17.01 11.31
CA GLU A 127 -9.59 16.63 10.64
C GLU A 127 -10.60 16.05 11.63
N LEU A 128 -11.88 16.38 11.42
CA LEU A 128 -13.01 15.78 12.13
C LEU A 128 -13.80 14.93 11.12
N HIS A 129 -13.94 13.64 11.38
CA HIS A 129 -14.77 12.75 10.57
C HIS A 129 -16.16 12.59 11.15
N TYR A 130 -17.16 12.85 10.30
CA TYR A 130 -18.55 12.56 10.61
C TYR A 130 -19.02 11.37 9.79
N HIS A 131 -19.32 10.26 10.47
CA HIS A 131 -19.78 9.02 9.86
C HIS A 131 -21.29 8.85 10.04
N SER A 132 -22.01 8.72 8.93
CA SER A 132 -23.44 8.42 8.92
C SER A 132 -23.78 7.36 7.87
N ILE A 133 -24.86 6.61 8.12
CA ILE A 133 -25.48 5.79 7.06
C ILE A 133 -25.89 6.70 5.91
N ASN A 134 -25.62 6.28 4.67
CA ASN A 134 -25.81 7.10 3.48
C ASN A 134 -27.29 7.43 3.23
N ASP A 135 -27.72 8.60 3.71
CA ASP A 135 -29.03 9.20 3.44
C ASP A 135 -28.83 10.61 2.87
N SER A 136 -29.03 10.75 1.56
CA SER A 136 -28.82 12.01 0.83
C SER A 136 -29.67 13.17 1.34
N ARG A 137 -30.88 12.88 1.84
CA ARG A 137 -31.77 13.92 2.37
C ARG A 137 -31.28 14.38 3.75
N TYR A 138 -30.71 13.50 4.56
CA TYR A 138 -30.13 13.86 5.86
C TYR A 138 -28.88 14.71 5.70
N ILE A 139 -27.99 14.36 4.76
CA ILE A 139 -26.79 15.14 4.45
C ILE A 139 -27.17 16.58 4.05
N SER A 140 -28.24 16.74 3.27
CA SER A 140 -28.76 18.06 2.90
C SER A 140 -29.26 18.86 4.12
N GLU A 141 -29.99 18.22 5.04
CA GLU A 141 -30.47 18.84 6.28
C GLU A 141 -29.31 19.22 7.21
N LEU A 142 -28.31 18.35 7.36
CA LEU A 142 -27.11 18.60 8.16
C LEU A 142 -26.31 19.77 7.58
N ARG A 143 -26.11 19.79 6.25
CA ARG A 143 -25.43 20.91 5.57
C ARG A 143 -26.18 22.22 5.76
N THR A 144 -27.50 22.21 5.69
CA THR A 144 -28.32 23.39 5.96
C THR A 144 -28.11 23.88 7.39
N ALA A 145 -28.14 22.97 8.38
CA ALA A 145 -27.89 23.30 9.78
C ALA A 145 -26.46 23.84 10.01
N LEU A 146 -25.45 23.27 9.34
CA LEU A 146 -24.07 23.75 9.43
C LEU A 146 -23.89 25.15 8.80
N ILE A 147 -24.62 25.47 7.73
CA ILE A 147 -24.64 26.81 7.15
C ILE A 147 -25.33 27.80 8.10
N GLU A 148 -26.46 27.41 8.71
CA GLU A 148 -27.19 28.24 9.68
C GLU A 148 -26.34 28.53 10.94
N GLU A 149 -25.54 27.56 11.41
CA GLU A 149 -24.57 27.72 12.51
C GLU A 149 -23.29 28.47 12.07
N GLY A 150 -23.15 28.83 10.79
CA GLY A 150 -22.00 29.56 10.27
C GLY A 150 -20.71 28.73 10.10
N MET A 151 -20.82 27.41 10.14
CA MET A 151 -19.71 26.47 10.01
C MET A 151 -19.37 26.13 8.55
N MET A 152 -20.32 26.36 7.63
CA MET A 152 -20.12 26.17 6.20
C MET A 152 -20.60 27.41 5.44
N ASP A 153 -19.88 27.77 4.38
CA ASP A 153 -20.34 28.83 3.49
C ASP A 153 -21.62 28.40 2.75
N GLU A 154 -22.59 29.31 2.68
CA GLU A 154 -23.88 29.11 2.01
C GLU A 154 -23.72 28.76 0.51
N ARG A 155 -22.55 29.04 -0.08
CA ARG A 155 -22.29 28.91 -1.51
C ARG A 155 -21.04 28.09 -1.78
N GLU A 156 -21.22 26.81 -2.08
CA GLU A 156 -20.30 26.14 -2.99
C GLU A 156 -20.49 26.75 -4.38
N ILE A 157 -19.73 27.80 -4.68
CA ILE A 157 -19.72 28.35 -6.02
C ILE A 157 -18.93 27.36 -6.87
N THR A 158 -19.61 26.58 -7.71
CA THR A 158 -18.95 25.80 -8.75
C THR A 158 -18.19 26.77 -9.66
N ARG A 159 -16.88 26.90 -9.43
CA ARG A 159 -15.99 27.72 -10.25
C ARG A 159 -15.38 26.82 -11.30
N GLU A 160 -15.62 27.15 -12.56
CA GLU A 160 -14.93 26.51 -13.67
C GLU A 160 -13.43 26.83 -13.57
N LEU A 161 -12.59 25.80 -13.43
CA LEU A 161 -11.14 25.96 -13.40
C LEU A 161 -10.65 26.40 -14.79
N LYS A 162 -10.43 27.70 -14.97
CA LYS A 162 -9.87 28.26 -16.20
C LYS A 162 -8.38 28.50 -16.03
N LEU A 163 -7.58 28.02 -16.98
CA LEU A 163 -6.19 28.43 -17.10
C LEU A 163 -6.14 29.95 -17.33
N LYS A 164 -5.26 30.64 -16.59
CA LYS A 164 -5.04 32.08 -16.74
C LYS A 164 -4.64 32.39 -18.19
N ASP A 165 -5.18 33.46 -18.76
CA ASP A 165 -4.85 33.83 -20.14
C ASP A 165 -3.37 34.19 -20.31
N SER A 166 -2.74 34.71 -19.26
CA SER A 166 -1.28 34.91 -19.21
C SER A 166 -0.49 33.61 -19.35
N PHE A 167 -0.98 32.50 -18.78
CA PHE A 167 -0.34 31.19 -18.93
C PHE A 167 -0.55 30.63 -20.34
N LYS A 168 -1.74 30.79 -20.93
CA LYS A 168 -2.02 30.37 -22.30
C LYS A 168 -1.16 31.09 -23.35
N ALA A 169 -0.71 32.31 -23.02
CA ALA A 169 0.17 33.09 -23.89
C ALA A 169 1.62 32.59 -23.89
N THR A 170 2.04 31.80 -22.89
CA THR A 170 3.42 31.33 -22.74
C THR A 170 3.80 30.31 -23.83
N ASP A 171 5.09 30.32 -24.21
CA ASP A 171 5.64 29.35 -25.17
C ASP A 171 5.52 27.91 -24.65
N PHE A 172 5.58 27.71 -23.33
CA PHE A 172 5.36 26.41 -22.71
C PHE A 172 3.94 25.89 -22.96
N TYR A 173 2.91 26.73 -22.89
CA TYR A 173 1.54 26.28 -23.20
C TYR A 173 1.33 26.03 -24.70
N LYS A 174 1.91 26.87 -25.56
CA LYS A 174 1.73 26.78 -27.03
C LYS A 174 2.56 25.69 -27.70
N HIS A 175 3.74 25.41 -27.16
CA HIS A 175 4.75 24.57 -27.79
C HIS A 175 5.33 23.50 -26.85
N GLY A 176 4.84 23.41 -25.61
CA GLY A 176 5.26 22.39 -24.66
C GLY A 176 4.85 21.00 -25.13
N LEU A 177 5.82 20.10 -25.17
CA LEU A 177 5.60 18.67 -25.43
C LEU A 177 5.48 17.97 -24.08
N ILE A 178 4.30 17.38 -23.83
CA ILE A 178 4.08 16.53 -22.66
C ILE A 178 4.15 15.09 -23.13
N TYR A 179 5.15 14.35 -22.64
CA TYR A 179 5.25 12.92 -22.86
C TYR A 179 4.52 12.21 -21.73
N LEU A 180 3.37 11.63 -22.05
CA LEU A 180 2.61 10.78 -21.14
C LEU A 180 2.99 9.34 -21.43
N ASN A 181 3.42 8.62 -20.39
CA ASN A 181 3.66 7.18 -20.51
C ASN A 181 2.34 6.44 -20.28
N GLU A 182 1.89 5.69 -21.27
CA GLU A 182 0.79 4.74 -21.09
C GLU A 182 1.33 3.35 -20.76
N LYS A 183 0.70 2.69 -19.78
CA LYS A 183 1.01 1.30 -19.46
C LYS A 183 0.30 0.40 -20.47
N VAL A 184 1.03 -0.06 -21.48
CA VAL A 184 0.53 -1.07 -22.42
C VAL A 184 0.75 -2.47 -21.83
N PRO A 185 -0.27 -3.34 -21.76
CA PRO A 185 -0.08 -4.72 -21.36
C PRO A 185 0.86 -5.41 -22.35
N HIS A 186 1.97 -5.93 -21.83
CA HIS A 186 2.94 -6.64 -22.64
C HIS A 186 2.41 -8.05 -22.93
N ASP A 187 1.91 -8.26 -24.15
CA ASP A 187 1.45 -9.57 -24.61
C ASP A 187 2.65 -10.38 -25.15
N TYR A 188 2.85 -11.59 -24.64
CA TYR A 188 3.89 -12.51 -25.09
C TYR A 188 3.42 -13.44 -26.23
N GLN A 189 2.25 -13.21 -26.82
CA GLN A 189 1.73 -13.99 -27.96
C GLN A 189 2.71 -14.09 -29.15
N TYR A 190 3.57 -13.10 -29.35
CA TYR A 190 4.58 -13.12 -30.41
C TYR A 190 5.76 -14.06 -30.12
N VAL A 191 5.95 -14.47 -28.86
CA VAL A 191 7.08 -15.31 -28.43
C VAL A 191 6.80 -16.77 -28.75
N LYS A 192 7.44 -17.29 -29.81
CA LYS A 192 7.34 -18.70 -30.23
C LYS A 192 8.59 -19.51 -29.87
N SER A 193 9.69 -18.84 -29.60
CA SER A 193 10.98 -19.46 -29.31
C SER A 193 11.82 -18.58 -28.38
N PHE A 194 12.89 -19.14 -27.81
CA PHE A 194 13.90 -18.36 -27.08
C PHE A 194 14.59 -17.30 -27.95
N ALA A 195 14.65 -17.48 -29.27
CA ALA A 195 15.21 -16.49 -30.19
C ALA A 195 14.37 -15.20 -30.23
N ASP A 196 13.04 -15.30 -30.13
CA ASP A 196 12.12 -14.15 -30.11
C ASP A 196 12.28 -13.30 -28.83
N MET A 197 12.84 -13.88 -27.78
CA MET A 197 13.22 -13.20 -26.53
C MET A 197 14.68 -12.71 -26.55
N GLY A 198 15.36 -12.77 -27.70
CA GLY A 198 16.76 -12.34 -27.86
C GLY A 198 17.79 -13.36 -27.37
N VAL A 199 17.37 -14.58 -27.01
CA VAL A 199 18.26 -15.67 -26.59
C VAL A 199 18.59 -16.54 -27.81
N ALA A 200 19.30 -15.95 -28.77
CA ALA A 200 19.87 -16.68 -29.90
C ALA A 200 21.21 -17.31 -29.46
N ARG A 201 21.15 -18.49 -28.83
CA ARG A 201 22.29 -19.34 -28.46
C ARG A 201 23.44 -18.64 -27.73
N ARG A 202 23.32 -18.54 -26.41
CA ARG A 202 24.50 -18.37 -25.54
C ARG A 202 24.80 -19.72 -24.91
N ASN A 203 25.94 -20.31 -25.25
CA ASN A 203 26.42 -21.49 -24.54
C ASN A 203 26.71 -21.06 -23.10
N TYR A 204 26.15 -21.78 -22.13
CA TYR A 204 26.48 -21.54 -20.73
C TYR A 204 27.81 -22.23 -20.45
N GLU A 205 28.84 -21.44 -20.18
CA GLU A 205 30.17 -21.97 -19.83
C GLU A 205 30.20 -22.30 -18.34
N HIS A 206 30.40 -23.58 -18.02
CA HIS A 206 30.56 -24.05 -16.66
C HIS A 206 31.96 -24.62 -16.46
N THR A 207 32.69 -24.03 -15.53
CA THR A 207 34.05 -24.44 -15.21
C THR A 207 34.03 -25.53 -14.14
N ILE A 208 34.52 -26.72 -14.49
CA ILE A 208 34.72 -27.85 -13.58
C ILE A 208 36.13 -27.72 -13.02
N ALA A 209 36.26 -27.71 -11.70
CA ALA A 209 37.55 -27.85 -11.03
C ALA A 209 38.06 -29.29 -11.23
N SER A 210 38.78 -29.55 -12.32
CA SER A 210 39.45 -30.83 -12.51
C SER A 210 40.74 -30.85 -11.68
N GLY A 211 40.61 -31.17 -10.40
CA GLY A 211 41.77 -31.43 -9.53
C GLY A 211 42.53 -32.67 -10.01
N ARG A 212 43.46 -32.51 -10.95
CA ARG A 212 44.55 -33.46 -11.14
C ARG A 212 45.51 -33.27 -9.98
N GLY A 213 45.42 -34.13 -8.96
CA GLY A 213 46.50 -34.27 -8.01
C GLY A 213 47.74 -34.76 -8.76
N SER A 214 48.72 -33.87 -8.96
CA SER A 214 50.05 -34.27 -9.42
C SER A 214 50.74 -34.97 -8.27
N SER A 215 50.74 -36.31 -8.28
CA SER A 215 51.56 -37.12 -7.39
C SER A 215 53.05 -37.09 -7.77
N ASP A 216 53.45 -36.32 -8.77
CA ASP A 216 54.83 -36.31 -9.28
C ASP A 216 55.72 -35.23 -8.64
N ALA A 217 55.14 -34.24 -7.95
CA ALA A 217 55.92 -33.17 -7.32
C ALA A 217 56.55 -33.58 -5.96
N ILE A 218 56.27 -34.78 -5.45
CA ILE A 218 56.75 -35.23 -4.14
C ILE A 218 57.95 -36.20 -4.25
N LEU A 219 58.24 -36.75 -5.44
CA LEU A 219 59.22 -37.86 -5.59
C LEU A 219 60.28 -37.69 -6.69
N GLY A 220 60.65 -36.46 -7.09
CA GLY A 220 61.80 -36.31 -7.98
C GLY A 220 62.25 -34.87 -8.20
N GLU A 221 63.39 -34.50 -7.61
CA GLU A 221 64.18 -33.37 -8.08
C GLU A 221 64.65 -33.68 -9.52
N ASN A 222 64.22 -32.86 -10.49
CA ASN A 222 64.58 -32.86 -11.92
C ASN A 222 63.68 -33.58 -12.94
N SER A 223 62.38 -33.27 -12.94
CA SER A 223 61.53 -33.49 -14.11
C SER A 223 60.99 -32.16 -14.63
N LYS A 224 61.39 -31.79 -15.85
CA LYS A 224 60.86 -30.64 -16.59
C LYS A 224 59.33 -30.68 -16.55
N VAL A 225 58.70 -29.59 -16.10
CA VAL A 225 57.25 -29.40 -16.19
C VAL A 225 56.86 -29.43 -17.67
N GLY A 226 56.44 -30.60 -18.12
CA GLY A 226 55.89 -30.80 -19.45
C GLY A 226 54.62 -29.96 -19.59
N LYS A 227 54.52 -29.27 -20.73
CA LYS A 227 53.42 -28.41 -21.16
C LYS A 227 52.06 -28.81 -20.57
N VAL A 228 51.43 -27.84 -19.90
CA VAL A 228 50.03 -27.88 -19.47
C VAL A 228 49.16 -28.28 -20.67
N ALA A 229 48.53 -29.44 -20.56
CA ALA A 229 47.65 -29.97 -21.59
C ALA A 229 46.40 -29.09 -21.69
N GLU A 230 45.99 -28.78 -22.92
CA GLU A 230 44.80 -28.02 -23.29
C GLU A 230 43.60 -28.34 -22.38
N SER A 231 42.99 -27.29 -21.80
CA SER A 231 41.69 -27.39 -21.12
C SER A 231 40.68 -28.02 -22.08
N LYS A 232 40.33 -29.29 -21.86
CA LYS A 232 39.36 -29.98 -22.72
C LYS A 232 38.00 -29.34 -22.52
N ARG A 233 37.53 -28.61 -23.53
CA ARG A 233 36.15 -28.14 -23.61
C ARG A 233 35.27 -29.26 -24.14
N LYS A 234 34.15 -29.51 -23.47
CA LYS A 234 33.13 -30.44 -23.96
C LYS A 234 31.78 -29.75 -23.93
N ASP A 235 31.21 -29.58 -25.11
CA ASP A 235 29.84 -29.11 -25.27
C ASP A 235 28.89 -30.28 -25.07
N VAL A 236 27.90 -30.09 -24.20
CA VAL A 236 26.85 -31.07 -23.94
C VAL A 236 25.51 -30.39 -24.21
N LYS A 237 24.73 -30.94 -25.13
CA LYS A 237 23.36 -30.46 -25.39
C LYS A 237 22.49 -30.76 -24.19
N VAL A 238 21.60 -29.84 -23.84
CA VAL A 238 20.64 -30.06 -22.73
C VAL A 238 19.77 -31.31 -23.00
N LYS A 239 19.49 -31.61 -24.27
CA LYS A 239 18.79 -32.85 -24.69
C LYS A 239 19.55 -34.15 -24.37
N GLU A 240 20.86 -34.10 -24.22
CA GLU A 240 21.71 -35.27 -23.89
C GLU A 240 21.81 -35.48 -22.38
N VAL A 241 21.41 -34.49 -21.57
CA VAL A 241 21.32 -34.61 -20.12
C VAL A 241 20.07 -35.41 -19.75
N GLY A 242 20.19 -36.33 -18.80
CA GLY A 242 19.07 -37.15 -18.36
C GLY A 242 17.89 -36.29 -17.89
N ASN A 243 16.69 -36.55 -18.41
CA ASN A 243 15.48 -35.76 -18.11
C ASN A 243 15.27 -35.54 -16.61
N HIS A 244 15.52 -36.55 -15.78
CA HIS A 244 15.39 -36.47 -14.32
C HIS A 244 16.26 -35.38 -13.68
N ILE A 245 17.45 -35.11 -14.23
CA ILE A 245 18.36 -34.05 -13.76
C ILE A 245 17.78 -32.67 -14.13
N VAL A 246 17.32 -32.53 -15.37
CA VAL A 246 16.72 -31.27 -15.87
C VAL A 246 15.43 -30.94 -15.12
N TYR A 247 14.56 -31.93 -14.89
CA TYR A 247 13.35 -31.76 -14.08
C TYR A 247 13.67 -31.33 -12.65
N ASN A 248 14.67 -31.94 -12.01
CA ASN A 248 15.08 -31.57 -10.66
C ASN A 248 15.62 -30.12 -10.61
N ALA A 249 16.42 -29.73 -11.60
CA ALA A 249 16.96 -28.36 -11.70
C ALA A 249 15.86 -27.31 -11.86
N ILE A 250 14.89 -27.55 -12.75
CA ILE A 250 13.72 -26.69 -12.97
C ILE A 250 12.88 -26.59 -11.69
N ALA A 251 12.65 -27.71 -11.00
CA ALA A 251 11.83 -27.76 -9.79
C ALA A 251 12.43 -26.98 -8.60
N ARG A 252 13.76 -26.78 -8.58
CA ARG A 252 14.45 -26.02 -7.51
C ARG A 252 14.18 -24.52 -7.55
N HIS A 253 13.62 -23.99 -8.64
CA HIS A 253 13.44 -22.55 -8.82
C HIS A 253 11.99 -22.20 -9.17
N LEU A 254 11.32 -21.43 -8.29
CA LEU A 254 9.87 -21.12 -8.42
C LEU A 254 9.50 -20.42 -9.74
N PHE A 255 10.45 -19.72 -10.37
CA PHE A 255 10.24 -19.11 -11.69
C PHE A 255 9.89 -20.12 -12.79
N PHE A 256 10.39 -21.36 -12.74
CA PHE A 256 10.12 -22.35 -13.79
C PHE A 256 8.87 -23.20 -13.53
N THR A 257 7.93 -22.69 -12.73
CA THR A 257 6.59 -23.25 -12.63
C THR A 257 5.87 -23.15 -13.97
N PHE A 258 5.04 -24.14 -14.31
CA PHE A 258 4.32 -24.15 -15.60
C PHE A 258 3.49 -22.88 -15.82
N LYS A 259 2.87 -22.34 -14.75
CA LYS A 259 2.13 -21.07 -14.79
C LYS A 259 3.01 -19.89 -15.25
N SER A 260 4.25 -19.83 -14.78
CA SER A 260 5.20 -18.78 -15.16
C SER A 260 5.74 -19.00 -16.56
N ILE A 261 6.07 -20.25 -16.92
CA ILE A 261 6.49 -20.61 -18.28
C ILE A 261 5.41 -20.23 -19.30
N HIS A 262 4.15 -20.62 -19.07
CA HIS A 262 3.02 -20.33 -19.96
C HIS A 262 2.72 -18.83 -20.05
N ARG A 263 3.08 -18.02 -19.04
CA ARG A 263 2.93 -16.56 -19.08
C ARG A 263 3.90 -15.91 -20.08
N TYR A 264 5.13 -16.42 -20.18
CA TYR A 264 6.16 -15.88 -21.08
C TYR A 264 6.22 -16.61 -22.43
N PHE A 265 5.78 -17.86 -22.47
CA PHE A 265 5.78 -18.74 -23.64
C PHE A 265 4.39 -19.36 -23.80
N PRO A 266 3.41 -18.61 -24.34
CA PRO A 266 2.01 -19.05 -24.39
C PRO A 266 1.78 -20.25 -25.34
N HIS A 267 2.72 -20.54 -26.25
CA HIS A 267 2.62 -21.66 -27.18
C HIS A 267 3.20 -22.98 -26.62
N VAL A 268 3.68 -23.00 -25.39
CA VAL A 268 4.19 -24.21 -24.72
C VAL A 268 3.04 -24.97 -24.08
N SER A 269 2.76 -26.17 -24.56
CA SER A 269 1.66 -27.01 -24.07
C SER A 269 2.01 -27.76 -22.78
N SER A 270 3.31 -28.00 -22.52
CA SER A 270 3.76 -28.70 -21.31
C SER A 270 5.21 -28.39 -20.93
N VAL A 271 5.57 -28.64 -19.66
CA VAL A 271 6.98 -28.56 -19.20
C VAL A 271 7.88 -29.54 -19.95
N ARG A 272 7.34 -30.67 -20.40
CA ARG A 272 8.07 -31.64 -21.21
C ARG A 272 8.46 -31.06 -22.57
N GLU A 273 7.52 -30.40 -23.23
CA GLU A 273 7.77 -29.71 -24.50
C GLU A 273 8.81 -28.60 -24.34
N PHE A 274 8.74 -27.84 -23.24
CA PHE A 274 9.75 -26.82 -22.91
C PHE A 274 11.18 -27.37 -22.77
N ILE A 275 11.32 -28.60 -22.28
CA ILE A 275 12.63 -29.26 -22.09
C ILE A 275 13.12 -29.93 -23.38
N GLU A 276 12.24 -30.62 -24.10
CA GLU A 276 12.63 -31.48 -25.24
C GLU A 276 12.67 -30.73 -26.59
N SER A 277 11.92 -29.65 -26.74
CA SER A 277 11.83 -28.91 -28.00
C SER A 277 13.11 -28.13 -28.31
N LYS A 278 13.47 -28.08 -29.60
CA LYS A 278 14.62 -27.33 -30.11
C LYS A 278 14.44 -25.81 -30.02
N ASP A 279 13.20 -25.35 -29.96
CA ASP A 279 12.87 -23.92 -29.93
C ASP A 279 13.00 -23.32 -28.52
N TYR A 280 13.17 -24.18 -27.51
CA TYR A 280 13.31 -23.86 -26.08
C TYR A 280 14.59 -24.47 -25.48
N LEU A 281 14.54 -25.11 -24.30
CA LEU A 281 15.75 -25.59 -23.59
C LEU A 281 16.50 -26.67 -24.36
N GLY A 282 15.81 -27.51 -25.15
CA GLY A 282 16.42 -28.60 -25.90
C GLY A 282 17.36 -28.14 -27.02
N GLY A 283 17.29 -26.86 -27.41
CA GLY A 283 18.20 -26.23 -28.36
C GLY A 283 19.44 -25.59 -27.74
N LEU A 284 19.57 -25.59 -26.41
CA LEU A 284 20.70 -25.00 -25.69
C LEU A 284 21.80 -26.02 -25.40
N GLU A 285 23.02 -25.51 -25.25
CA GLU A 285 24.24 -26.28 -24.99
C GLU A 285 24.96 -25.70 -23.77
N ILE A 286 25.53 -26.60 -22.96
CA ILE A 286 26.37 -26.26 -21.82
C ILE A 286 27.80 -26.63 -22.20
N THR A 287 28.70 -25.65 -22.21
CA THR A 287 30.12 -25.86 -22.45
C THR A 287 30.79 -26.12 -21.11
N PHE A 288 31.28 -27.34 -20.90
CA PHE A 288 32.07 -27.66 -19.72
C PHE A 288 33.55 -27.42 -20.02
N GLN A 289 34.19 -26.53 -19.26
CA GLN A 289 35.63 -26.31 -19.30
C GLN A 289 36.27 -26.91 -18.04
N GLY A 290 37.30 -27.73 -18.20
CA GLY A 290 38.13 -28.15 -17.07
C GLY A 290 39.24 -27.14 -16.82
N ASP A 291 39.31 -26.59 -15.60
CA ASP A 291 40.50 -25.86 -15.16
C ASP A 291 41.60 -26.85 -14.80
N SER A 292 42.80 -26.59 -15.33
CA SER A 292 44.02 -27.36 -15.06
C SER A 292 44.66 -26.97 -13.74
#